data_AF-A0A3T0L011-F1
#
_entry.id   AF-A0A3T0L011-F1
#
_cell.length_a   1.000
_cell.length_b   1.000
_cell.length_c   1.000
_cell.angle_alpha   90.00
_cell.angle_beta   90.00
_cell.angle_gamma   90.00
#
_symmetry.space_group_name_H-M   'P 1'
#
loop_
_entity.id
_entity.type
_entity.pdbx_description
1 polymer ?
#
loop_
_entity_poly.entity_id
_entity_poly.type
_entity_poly.pdbx_seq_one_letter_code
_entity_poly.pdbx_strand_id
1 'polypeptide(L)'
;MLIKEAQVPFLARKISIDLLNSGYVTFPNNIENATKEIEEIIADDVAWEREIEDKAREILANQEEENEFLFYDVDRREVFKLIKSKIAEEEGFNLKRDERVDDLAHFLVKELWDKELIDYDVRDGKIKNVIYKSVMEFLHREVEARDAVYKKIENYKRPLVPGSEEFELVFQRLYEQELRKRGLI
;
A
#
# COMPACT_ATOMS: atom_id res chain seq x y z
N MET A 1 6.71 5.90 -2.08
CA MET A 1 5.51 5.14 -1.70
C MET A 1 5.75 3.65 -1.61
N LEU A 2 5.44 3.06 -0.44
CA LEU A 2 5.52 1.61 -0.20
C LEU A 2 4.34 0.86 -0.86
N ILE A 3 3.12 1.32 -0.58
CA ILE A 3 1.87 0.83 -1.19
C ILE A 3 1.39 1.91 -2.16
N LYS A 4 0.97 1.52 -3.36
CA LYS A 4 0.37 2.43 -4.35
C LYS A 4 -1.14 2.45 -4.19
N GLU A 5 -1.77 3.59 -4.49
CA GLU A 5 -3.23 3.77 -4.42
C GLU A 5 -4.00 2.66 -5.19
N ALA A 6 -3.55 2.33 -6.40
CA ALA A 6 -4.19 1.27 -7.21
C ALA A 6 -4.12 -0.15 -6.59
N GLN A 7 -3.26 -0.37 -5.59
CA GLN A 7 -3.08 -1.66 -4.92
C GLN A 7 -4.00 -1.81 -3.70
N VAL A 8 -4.47 -0.72 -3.12
CA VAL A 8 -5.27 -0.66 -1.90
C VAL A 8 -6.46 -1.63 -1.91
N PRO A 9 -7.36 -1.63 -2.92
CA PRO A 9 -8.51 -2.54 -2.91
C PRO A 9 -8.12 -4.03 -2.98
N PHE A 10 -7.03 -4.35 -3.68
CA PHE A 10 -6.55 -5.73 -3.78
C PHE A 10 -5.89 -6.20 -2.48
N LEU A 11 -5.14 -5.33 -1.83
CA LEU A 11 -4.51 -5.60 -0.55
C LEU A 11 -5.56 -5.79 0.55
N ALA A 12 -6.57 -4.91 0.60
CA ALA A 12 -7.66 -5.01 1.56
C ALA A 12 -8.41 -6.33 1.42
N ARG A 13 -8.76 -6.71 0.19
CA ARG A 13 -9.39 -8.00 -0.11
C ARG A 13 -8.51 -9.19 0.32
N LYS A 14 -7.20 -9.15 0.07
CA LYS A 14 -6.28 -10.22 0.51
C LYS A 14 -6.30 -10.37 2.02
N ILE A 15 -6.20 -9.26 2.75
CA ILE A 15 -6.21 -9.27 4.22
C ILE A 15 -7.51 -9.89 4.73
N SER A 16 -8.67 -9.48 4.21
CA SER A 16 -9.96 -10.06 4.59
C SER A 16 -10.03 -11.57 4.35
N ILE A 17 -9.57 -12.03 3.18
CA ILE A 17 -9.55 -13.46 2.83
C ILE A 17 -8.59 -14.23 3.74
N ASP A 18 -7.40 -13.70 4.03
CA ASP A 18 -6.42 -14.35 4.90
C ASP A 18 -6.90 -14.39 6.36
N LEU A 19 -7.58 -13.34 6.84
CA LEU A 19 -8.22 -13.32 8.15
C LEU A 19 -9.31 -14.41 8.23
N LEU A 20 -10.16 -14.52 7.21
CA LEU A 20 -11.18 -15.57 7.14
C LEU A 20 -10.56 -16.97 7.13
N ASN A 21 -9.56 -17.18 6.27
CA ASN A 21 -8.88 -18.47 6.10
C ASN A 21 -8.01 -18.86 7.31
N SER A 22 -7.65 -17.90 8.16
CA SER A 22 -6.88 -18.17 9.38
C SER A 22 -7.63 -19.06 10.38
N GLY A 23 -8.98 -19.07 10.32
CA GLY A 23 -9.84 -19.76 11.28
C GLY A 23 -9.85 -19.14 12.68
N TYR A 24 -9.17 -18.01 12.89
CA TYR A 24 -9.15 -17.30 14.18
C TYR A 24 -10.20 -16.20 14.28
N VAL A 25 -10.70 -15.71 13.15
CA VAL A 25 -11.56 -14.54 13.06
C VAL A 25 -12.91 -14.93 12.47
N THR A 26 -13.97 -14.38 13.05
CA THR A 26 -15.32 -14.38 12.49
C THR A 26 -15.72 -12.95 12.11
N PHE A 27 -16.63 -12.82 11.14
CA PHE A 27 -17.12 -11.53 10.66
C PHE A 27 -18.61 -11.40 11.02
N PRO A 28 -18.97 -10.74 12.13
CA PRO A 28 -20.35 -10.65 12.61
C PRO A 28 -21.29 -9.99 11.59
N ASN A 29 -20.80 -8.96 10.91
CA ASN A 29 -21.58 -8.08 10.04
C ASN A 29 -21.22 -8.23 8.55
N ASN A 30 -20.86 -9.43 8.09
CA ASN A 30 -20.32 -9.76 6.76
C ASN A 30 -18.86 -9.33 6.52
N ILE A 31 -18.19 -10.02 5.58
CA ILE A 31 -16.79 -9.78 5.25
C ILE A 31 -16.60 -8.52 4.39
N GLU A 32 -17.63 -8.12 3.64
CA GLU A 32 -17.57 -6.97 2.74
C GLU A 32 -17.43 -5.65 3.50
N ASN A 33 -18.10 -5.51 4.64
CA ASN A 33 -18.01 -4.33 5.51
C ASN A 33 -16.60 -4.22 6.11
N ALA A 34 -16.05 -5.33 6.62
CA ALA A 34 -14.67 -5.37 7.08
C ALA A 34 -13.67 -5.06 5.96
N THR A 35 -13.91 -5.57 4.75
CA THR A 35 -13.03 -5.31 3.60
C THR A 35 -13.01 -3.84 3.21
N LYS A 36 -14.18 -3.17 3.22
CA LYS A 36 -14.26 -1.72 2.97
C LYS A 36 -13.53 -0.92 4.03
N GLU A 37 -13.71 -1.28 5.29
CA GLU A 37 -13.01 -0.62 6.39
C GLU A 37 -11.48 -0.78 6.27
N ILE A 38 -11.00 -1.99 5.96
CA ILE A 38 -9.59 -2.23 5.69
C ILE A 38 -9.11 -1.39 4.50
N GLU A 39 -9.92 -1.28 3.44
CA GLU A 39 -9.60 -0.46 2.26
C GLU A 39 -9.44 1.02 2.62
N GLU A 40 -10.38 1.58 3.40
CA GLU A 40 -10.35 2.96 3.87
C GLU A 40 -9.10 3.23 4.75
N ILE A 41 -8.83 2.35 5.72
CA ILE A 41 -7.66 2.49 6.60
C ILE A 41 -6.34 2.48 5.80
N ILE A 42 -6.21 1.59 4.81
CA ILE A 42 -5.00 1.52 3.98
C ILE A 42 -4.93 2.72 3.03
N ALA A 43 -6.07 3.20 2.53
CA ALA A 43 -6.12 4.40 1.70
C ALA A 43 -5.63 5.63 2.48
N ASP A 44 -6.03 5.77 3.74
CA ASP A 44 -5.60 6.86 4.62
C ASP A 44 -4.09 6.79 4.92
N ASP A 45 -3.55 5.59 5.20
CA ASP A 45 -2.09 5.39 5.38
C ASP A 45 -1.29 5.74 4.12
N VAL A 46 -1.82 5.41 2.93
CA VAL A 46 -1.20 5.77 1.64
C VAL A 46 -1.28 7.29 1.39
N ALA A 47 -2.41 7.91 1.70
CA ALA A 47 -2.60 9.36 1.58
C ALA A 47 -1.64 10.11 2.51
N TRP A 48 -1.43 9.62 3.73
CA TRP A 48 -0.48 10.20 4.68
C TRP A 48 0.96 10.18 4.13
N GLU A 49 1.43 9.05 3.58
CA GLU A 49 2.76 9.04 2.94
C GLU A 49 2.85 10.02 1.77
N ARG A 50 1.76 10.16 1.00
CA ARG A 50 1.70 11.08 -0.14
C ARG A 50 1.82 12.54 0.31
N GLU A 51 1.13 12.92 1.38
CA GLU A 51 1.26 14.26 1.98
C GLU A 51 2.69 14.54 2.44
N ILE A 52 3.35 13.57 3.07
CA ILE A 52 4.76 13.68 3.47
C ILE A 52 5.65 13.87 2.24
N GLU A 53 5.40 13.14 1.15
CA GLU A 53 6.14 13.31 -0.11
C GLU A 53 5.91 14.69 -0.74
N ASP A 54 4.68 15.20 -0.72
CA ASP A 54 4.33 16.50 -1.29
C ASP A 54 4.97 17.65 -0.48
N LYS A 55 4.90 17.59 0.86
CA LYS A 55 5.62 18.53 1.74
C LYS A 55 7.13 18.48 1.50
N ALA A 56 7.71 17.29 1.31
CA ALA A 56 9.12 17.14 1.02
C ALA A 56 9.51 17.76 -0.33
N ARG A 57 8.65 17.65 -1.35
CA ARG A 57 8.86 18.29 -2.67
C ARG A 57 8.80 19.81 -2.56
N GLU A 58 7.83 20.34 -1.81
CA GLU A 58 7.68 21.79 -1.60
C GLU A 58 8.89 22.38 -0.89
N ILE A 59 9.35 21.76 0.20
CA ILE A 59 10.54 22.22 0.93
C ILE A 59 11.78 22.17 0.04
N LEU A 60 11.95 21.09 -0.74
CA LEU A 60 13.08 20.99 -1.66
C LEU A 60 13.05 22.10 -2.73
N ALA A 61 11.89 22.37 -3.33
CA ALA A 61 11.74 23.43 -4.32
C ALA A 61 12.07 24.81 -3.74
N ASN A 62 11.52 25.13 -2.57
CA ASN A 62 11.80 26.40 -1.89
C ASN A 62 13.30 26.54 -1.55
N GLN A 63 13.95 25.46 -1.09
CA GLN A 63 15.38 25.49 -0.79
C GLN A 63 16.25 25.65 -2.04
N GLU A 64 15.87 25.04 -3.17
CA GLU A 64 16.56 25.22 -4.45
C GLU A 64 16.47 26.67 -4.93
N GLU A 65 15.30 27.30 -4.80
CA GLU A 65 15.10 28.71 -5.17
C GLU A 65 15.89 29.66 -4.27
N GLU A 66 15.88 29.44 -2.95
CA GLU A 66 16.58 30.30 -1.99
C GLU A 66 18.11 30.11 -1.99
N ASN A 67 18.60 28.91 -2.29
CA ASN A 67 20.01 28.53 -2.15
C ASN A 67 20.58 27.92 -3.44
N GLU A 68 20.25 28.49 -4.59
CA GLU A 68 20.58 27.98 -5.93
C GLU A 68 22.06 27.55 -6.07
N PHE A 69 23.00 28.35 -5.55
CA PHE A 69 24.44 28.05 -5.60
C PHE A 69 24.85 26.81 -4.77
N LEU A 70 24.15 26.50 -3.68
CA LEU A 70 24.42 25.34 -2.83
C LEU A 70 23.92 24.03 -3.46
N PHE A 71 22.95 24.10 -4.39
CA PHE A 71 22.36 22.92 -5.04
C PHE A 71 23.05 22.50 -6.34
N TYR A 72 24.11 23.19 -6.77
CA TYR A 72 24.75 22.98 -8.07
C TYR A 72 25.34 21.56 -8.25
N ASP A 73 25.92 20.99 -7.19
CA ASP A 73 26.53 19.65 -7.19
C ASP A 73 25.83 18.67 -6.24
N VAL A 74 24.59 18.96 -5.84
CA VAL A 74 23.86 18.18 -4.83
C VAL A 74 22.95 17.14 -5.47
N ASP A 75 22.99 15.90 -4.95
CA ASP A 75 22.02 14.89 -5.34
C ASP A 75 20.65 15.20 -4.73
N ARG A 76 19.78 15.79 -5.55
CA ARG A 76 18.38 16.13 -5.21
C ARG A 76 17.62 14.95 -4.64
N ARG A 77 17.92 13.71 -5.06
CA ARG A 77 17.24 12.51 -4.57
C ARG A 77 17.63 12.19 -3.13
N GLU A 78 18.89 12.44 -2.77
CA GLU A 78 19.36 12.25 -1.39
C GLU A 78 18.76 13.32 -0.48
N VAL A 79 18.77 14.59 -0.89
CA VAL A 79 18.14 15.68 -0.13
C VAL A 79 16.64 15.43 0.05
N PHE A 80 15.93 15.03 -1.01
CA PHE A 80 14.53 14.67 -0.93
C PHE A 80 14.29 13.56 0.11
N LYS A 81 15.11 12.51 0.12
CA LYS A 81 14.99 11.42 1.11
C LYS A 81 15.23 11.92 2.54
N LEU A 82 16.19 12.81 2.74
CA LEU A 82 16.49 13.39 4.05
C LEU A 82 15.33 14.25 4.56
N ILE A 83 14.81 15.15 3.72
CA ILE A 83 13.64 15.99 4.06
C ILE A 83 12.44 15.10 4.36
N LYS A 84 12.15 14.12 3.49
CA LYS A 84 11.05 13.17 3.68
C LYS A 84 11.18 12.42 5.01
N SER A 85 12.39 11.96 5.35
CA SER A 85 12.62 11.24 6.61
C SER A 85 12.40 12.11 7.83
N LYS A 86 12.82 13.39 7.76
CA LYS A 86 12.61 14.35 8.85
C LYS A 86 11.12 14.64 9.07
N ILE A 87 10.37 14.91 8.01
CA ILE A 87 8.92 15.15 8.11
C ILE A 87 8.21 13.92 8.67
N ALA A 88 8.56 12.72 8.18
CA ALA A 88 7.97 11.49 8.66
C ALA A 88 8.25 11.26 10.15
N GLU A 89 9.46 11.55 10.64
CA GLU A 89 9.79 11.50 12.07
C GLU A 89 8.97 12.52 12.89
N GLU A 90 8.81 13.75 12.40
CA GLU A 90 8.01 14.80 13.04
C GLU A 90 6.52 14.42 13.13
N GLU A 91 5.98 13.73 12.13
CA GLU A 91 4.59 13.27 12.10
C GLU A 91 4.39 11.91 12.78
N GLY A 92 5.47 11.22 13.17
CA GLY A 92 5.39 9.88 13.77
C GLY A 92 5.02 8.79 12.76
N PHE A 93 5.33 9.00 11.48
CA PHE A 93 5.07 8.06 10.39
C PHE A 93 6.30 7.21 10.07
N ASN A 94 6.17 5.88 10.18
CA ASN A 94 7.29 4.99 9.90
C ASN A 94 7.48 4.80 8.38
N LEU A 95 8.66 5.18 7.87
CA LEU A 95 9.01 4.96 6.46
C LEU A 95 9.61 3.58 6.20
N LYS A 96 10.16 2.93 7.24
CA LYS A 96 10.76 1.60 7.05
C LYS A 96 9.64 0.58 6.83
N ARG A 97 9.83 -0.26 5.82
CA ARG A 97 8.83 -1.25 5.39
C ARG A 97 8.28 -2.08 6.55
N ASP A 98 9.14 -2.72 7.32
CA ASP A 98 8.71 -3.63 8.39
C ASP A 98 7.98 -2.90 9.53
N GLU A 99 8.50 -1.74 9.95
CA GLU A 99 7.90 -0.92 11.01
C GLU A 99 6.52 -0.40 10.58
N ARG A 100 6.38 0.10 9.34
CA ARG A 100 5.11 0.59 8.83
C ARG A 100 4.05 -0.50 8.74
N VAL A 101 4.42 -1.68 8.23
CA VAL A 101 3.48 -2.80 8.12
C VAL A 101 3.07 -3.30 9.51
N ASP A 102 3.97 -3.24 10.49
CA ASP A 102 3.63 -3.55 11.88
C ASP A 102 2.64 -2.53 12.46
N ASP A 103 2.87 -1.22 12.29
CA ASP A 103 1.94 -0.17 12.74
C ASP A 103 0.56 -0.33 12.10
N LEU A 104 0.53 -0.53 10.78
CA LEU A 104 -0.70 -0.72 10.02
C LEU A 104 -1.45 -1.96 10.50
N ALA A 105 -0.74 -3.06 10.78
CA ALA A 105 -1.36 -4.27 11.33
C ALA A 105 -1.93 -4.05 12.74
N HIS A 106 -1.22 -3.30 13.59
CA HIS A 106 -1.75 -2.92 14.91
C HIS A 106 -3.02 -2.09 14.80
N PHE A 107 -3.00 -1.07 13.95
CA PHE A 107 -4.12 -0.17 13.75
C PHE A 107 -5.34 -0.90 13.16
N LEU A 108 -5.14 -1.72 12.13
CA LEU A 108 -6.21 -2.53 11.53
C LEU A 108 -6.89 -3.46 12.54
N VAL A 109 -6.12 -4.21 13.36
CA VAL A 109 -6.73 -5.09 14.36
C VAL A 109 -7.57 -4.30 15.35
N LYS A 110 -7.04 -3.17 15.83
CA LYS A 110 -7.73 -2.31 16.79
C LYS A 110 -9.03 -1.75 16.21
N GLU A 111 -8.97 -1.11 15.05
CA GLU A 111 -10.15 -0.45 14.47
C GLU A 111 -11.22 -1.44 14.02
N LEU A 112 -10.84 -2.59 13.46
CA LEU A 112 -11.81 -3.63 13.09
C LEU A 112 -12.50 -4.23 14.31
N TRP A 113 -11.79 -4.38 15.43
CA TRP A 113 -12.36 -4.83 16.70
C TRP A 113 -13.29 -3.78 17.30
N ASP A 114 -12.82 -2.53 17.40
CA ASP A 114 -13.58 -1.40 17.98
C ASP A 114 -14.88 -1.13 17.21
N LYS A 115 -14.90 -1.38 15.89
CA LYS A 115 -16.08 -1.26 15.02
C LYS A 115 -16.95 -2.52 14.95
N GLU A 116 -16.64 -3.56 15.74
CA GLU A 116 -17.37 -4.85 15.75
C GLU A 116 -17.45 -5.52 14.36
N LEU A 117 -16.42 -5.33 13.54
CA LEU A 117 -16.31 -5.92 12.19
C LEU A 117 -15.67 -7.29 12.21
N ILE A 118 -14.85 -7.56 13.23
CA ILE A 118 -14.22 -8.85 13.48
C ILE A 118 -14.46 -9.28 14.93
N ASP A 119 -14.54 -10.59 15.16
CA ASP A 119 -14.56 -11.19 16.49
C ASP A 119 -13.62 -12.40 16.53
N TYR A 120 -12.90 -12.58 17.64
CA TYR A 120 -11.86 -13.59 17.81
C TYR A 120 -11.59 -13.90 19.29
N ASP A 121 -11.24 -15.15 19.60
CA ASP A 121 -10.91 -15.64 20.97
C ASP A 121 -9.42 -15.96 21.14
N VAL A 122 -8.58 -15.25 20.39
CA VAL A 122 -7.11 -15.40 20.45
C VAL A 122 -6.47 -14.08 20.84
N ARG A 123 -5.21 -14.13 21.25
CA ARG A 123 -4.43 -12.91 21.51
C ARG A 123 -4.31 -12.07 20.24
N ASP A 124 -4.46 -10.74 20.34
CA ASP A 124 -4.32 -9.79 19.23
C ASP A 124 -3.05 -10.01 18.40
N GLY A 125 -1.94 -10.37 19.07
CA GLY A 125 -0.68 -10.73 18.42
C GLY A 125 -0.82 -11.78 17.32
N LYS A 126 -1.76 -12.72 17.43
CA LYS A 126 -2.05 -13.71 16.38
C LYS A 126 -2.71 -13.07 15.16
N ILE A 127 -3.70 -12.21 15.37
CA ILE A 127 -4.41 -11.52 14.29
C ILE A 127 -3.47 -10.55 13.58
N LYS A 128 -2.71 -9.75 14.34
CA LYS A 128 -1.67 -8.87 13.80
C LYS A 128 -0.68 -9.62 12.92
N ASN A 129 -0.23 -10.81 13.36
CA ASN A 129 0.67 -11.63 12.56
C ASN A 129 0.04 -12.13 11.25
N VAL A 130 -1.27 -12.38 11.22
CA VAL A 130 -1.98 -12.75 9.98
C VAL A 130 -1.98 -11.55 9.03
N ILE A 131 -2.35 -10.36 9.52
CA ILE A 131 -2.37 -9.12 8.70
C ILE A 131 -0.96 -8.78 8.20
N TYR A 132 0.03 -8.75 9.10
CA TYR A 132 1.42 -8.45 8.75
C TYR A 132 1.95 -9.38 7.64
N LYS A 133 1.75 -10.69 7.78
CA LYS A 133 2.13 -11.66 6.75
C LYS A 133 1.37 -11.43 5.46
N SER A 134 0.08 -11.14 5.56
CA SER A 134 -0.77 -10.91 4.40
C SER A 134 -0.24 -9.74 3.55
N VAL A 135 0.07 -8.62 4.21
CA VAL A 135 0.65 -7.42 3.58
C VAL A 135 2.04 -7.71 3.02
N MET A 136 2.92 -8.33 3.80
CA MET A 136 4.30 -8.59 3.36
C MET A 136 4.37 -9.52 2.14
N GLU A 137 3.51 -10.54 2.10
CA GLU A 137 3.39 -11.43 0.94
C GLU A 137 2.84 -10.71 -0.29
N PHE A 138 1.84 -9.84 -0.11
CA PHE A 138 1.30 -9.02 -1.20
C PHE A 138 2.41 -8.15 -1.80
N LEU A 139 3.11 -7.38 -0.95
CA LEU A 139 4.20 -6.50 -1.35
C LEU A 139 5.34 -7.23 -2.06
N HIS A 140 5.58 -8.49 -1.72
CA HIS A 140 6.62 -9.28 -2.38
C HIS A 140 6.17 -9.77 -3.77
N ARG A 141 4.93 -10.25 -3.89
CA ARG A 141 4.45 -10.96 -5.09
C ARG A 141 3.76 -10.06 -6.10
N GLU A 142 3.38 -8.84 -5.72
CA GLU A 142 2.82 -7.83 -6.63
C GLU A 142 3.78 -7.48 -7.78
N VAL A 143 5.10 -7.48 -7.51
CA VAL A 143 6.12 -7.04 -8.48
C VAL A 143 6.13 -8.02 -9.65
N GLU A 144 6.13 -9.31 -9.33
CA GLU A 144 6.05 -10.38 -10.33
C GLU A 144 4.73 -10.38 -11.11
N ALA A 145 3.61 -10.07 -10.43
CA ALA A 145 2.30 -9.96 -11.08
C ALA A 145 2.30 -8.80 -12.08
N ARG A 146 2.81 -7.64 -11.67
CA ARG A 146 2.91 -6.44 -12.52
C ARG A 146 3.83 -6.66 -13.71
N ASP A 147 5.00 -7.25 -13.50
CA ASP A 147 5.95 -7.52 -14.58
C ASP A 147 5.36 -8.51 -15.60
N ALA A 148 4.57 -9.49 -15.13
CA ALA A 148 3.85 -10.40 -16.02
C ALA A 148 2.76 -9.67 -16.84
N VAL A 149 2.08 -8.67 -16.26
CA VAL A 149 1.10 -7.85 -16.98
C VAL A 149 1.77 -7.00 -18.05
N TYR A 150 2.87 -6.31 -17.73
CA TYR A 150 3.59 -5.49 -18.72
C TYR A 150 4.06 -6.34 -19.90
N LYS A 151 4.65 -7.52 -19.63
CA LYS A 151 5.03 -8.47 -20.70
C LYS A 151 3.85 -8.90 -21.55
N LYS A 152 2.66 -9.08 -20.98
CA LYS A 152 1.47 -9.41 -21.78
C LYS A 152 1.05 -8.24 -22.66
N ILE A 153 1.02 -7.02 -22.13
CA ILE A 153 0.61 -5.82 -22.88
C ILE A 153 1.59 -5.51 -24.01
N GLU A 154 2.90 -5.67 -23.79
CA GLU A 154 3.92 -5.52 -24.84
C GLU A 154 3.70 -6.47 -26.03
N ASN A 155 3.14 -7.66 -25.76
CA ASN A 155 2.84 -8.66 -26.78
C ASN A 155 1.48 -8.44 -27.47
N TYR A 156 0.74 -7.36 -27.17
CA TYR A 156 -0.52 -7.07 -27.85
C TYR A 156 -0.28 -6.60 -29.28
N LYS A 157 -1.11 -7.10 -30.21
CA LYS A 157 -1.06 -6.71 -31.63
C LYS A 157 -1.31 -5.21 -31.85
N ARG A 158 -2.09 -4.59 -30.97
CA ARG A 158 -2.35 -3.15 -30.97
C ARG A 158 -1.57 -2.54 -29.80
N PRO A 159 -0.61 -1.64 -30.04
CA PRO A 159 0.10 -0.97 -28.97
C PRO A 159 -0.89 -0.11 -28.19
N LEU A 160 -0.97 -0.36 -26.88
CA LEU A 160 -1.76 0.44 -25.96
C LEU A 160 -0.87 1.57 -25.44
N VAL A 161 -1.35 2.81 -25.49
CA VAL A 161 -0.60 3.97 -25.02
C VAL A 161 -0.61 3.99 -23.50
N PRO A 162 0.54 3.94 -22.80
CA PRO A 162 0.59 4.06 -21.35
C PRO A 162 -0.09 5.35 -20.88
N GLY A 163 -0.98 5.24 -19.88
CA GLY A 163 -1.77 6.37 -19.38
C GLY A 163 -3.03 6.69 -20.17
N SER A 164 -3.38 5.89 -21.19
CA SER A 164 -4.72 5.94 -21.79
C SER A 164 -5.73 5.13 -20.96
N GLU A 165 -6.99 5.54 -20.97
CA GLU A 165 -8.09 4.82 -20.30
C GLU A 165 -8.19 3.35 -20.76
N GLU A 166 -7.98 3.09 -22.06
CA GLU A 166 -7.93 1.74 -22.63
C GLU A 166 -6.78 0.90 -22.03
N PHE A 167 -5.60 1.51 -21.87
CA PHE A 167 -4.46 0.85 -21.23
C PHE A 167 -4.74 0.53 -19.76
N GLU A 168 -5.29 1.48 -19.00
CA GLU A 168 -5.55 1.31 -17.56
C GLU A 168 -6.58 0.21 -17.29
N LEU A 169 -7.69 0.19 -18.05
CA LEU A 169 -8.70 -0.86 -17.95
C LEU A 169 -8.13 -2.25 -18.26
N VAL A 170 -7.33 -2.35 -19.32
CA VAL A 170 -6.68 -3.62 -19.70
C VAL A 170 -5.67 -4.04 -18.64
N PHE A 171 -4.85 -3.11 -18.16
CA PHE A 171 -3.86 -3.35 -17.12
C PHE A 171 -4.51 -3.85 -15.85
N GLN A 172 -5.54 -3.16 -15.34
CA GLN A 172 -6.24 -3.54 -14.11
C GLN A 172 -6.85 -4.94 -14.22
N ARG A 173 -7.50 -5.25 -15.34
CA ARG A 173 -8.08 -6.58 -15.59
C ARG A 173 -7.01 -7.68 -15.64
N LEU A 174 -5.91 -7.45 -16.36
CA LEU A 174 -4.82 -8.41 -16.44
C LEU A 174 -4.10 -8.58 -15.09
N TYR A 175 -3.98 -7.49 -14.34
CA TYR A 175 -3.38 -7.49 -13.00
C TYR A 175 -4.20 -8.30 -12.03
N GLU A 176 -5.52 -8.07 -11.97
CA GLU A 176 -6.43 -8.88 -11.14
C GLU A 176 -6.33 -10.38 -11.49
N GLN A 177 -6.25 -10.72 -12.79
CA GLN A 177 -6.04 -12.11 -13.21
C GLN A 177 -4.71 -12.70 -12.73
N GLU A 178 -3.62 -11.94 -12.80
CA GLU A 178 -2.31 -12.40 -12.34
C GLU A 178 -2.24 -12.53 -10.81
N LEU A 179 -2.95 -11.66 -10.07
CA LEU A 179 -3.12 -11.77 -8.63
C LEU A 179 -3.91 -13.04 -8.25
N ARG A 180 -5.06 -13.29 -8.89
CA ARG A 180 -5.86 -14.51 -8.67
C ARG A 180 -5.06 -15.78 -8.95
N LYS A 181 -4.33 -15.82 -10.07
CA LYS A 181 -3.46 -16.97 -10.41
C LYS A 181 -2.37 -17.25 -9.38
N ARG A 182 -1.91 -16.19 -8.69
CA ARG A 182 -0.92 -16.29 -7.63
C ARG A 182 -1.53 -16.60 -6.26
N GLY A 183 -2.86 -16.65 -6.15
CA GLY A 183 -3.55 -16.83 -4.87
C GLY A 183 -3.40 -15.63 -3.95
N LEU A 184 -3.35 -14.42 -4.52
CA LEU A 184 -3.25 -13.18 -3.76
C LEU A 184 -4.62 -12.55 -3.46
N ILE A 185 -5.69 -12.95 -4.15
CA ILE A 185 -7.09 -12.47 -3.99
C ILE A 185 -8.11 -13.52 -4.44
#